data_AF-A0A6H5JBH8-F1
#
_entry.id   AF-A0A6H5JBH8-F1
#
_cell.length_a   1.000
_cell.length_b   1.000
_cell.length_c   1.000
_cell.angle_alpha   90.00
_cell.angle_beta   90.00
_cell.angle_gamma   90.00
#
_symmetry.space_group_name_H-M   'P 1'
#
loop_
_entity.id
_entity.type
_entity.pdbx_description
1 polymer ?
#
loop_
_entity_poly.entity_id
_entity_poly.type
_entity_poly.pdbx_seq_one_letter_code
_entity_poly.pdbx_strand_id
1 'polypeptide(L)'
;MLSSQTRFARNGGVDAKDFQRVWREREHLFSEPDPAPGGDVGGREEASRPGGEARREGRREEGGGGVGPEKIFEFGKLFQKFDTDGDGRLGRADFERLVGGMLEQVGERGGDGTRRGSRGGEGDNGNAPSAAPQPLPPPPAVPPSPAGPSITHYDETTGVPLAREAVASQQALGHTVVPLREAYSRRLSRLQLRRRLHGRGEELRAARAAIERETLADAEAIVERLRSAETLKQAMLTQGVNSVTAELEGVEKLSDQTACRVLMDLVCATDFEGTERMVELVQSYRELCNSIDRVANKPFDPTIDVQADDFPHETAERLEVLRRADRYEHALSVKDQMLWEAMQVSDCRLQSSEMLADKVASEVSPVVSLTTALSSESQRLEEKCQEERSLGREFAEEAQEWVTLTGKLSDRVNALTVEAERTAQLRKV
;
A
#
# COMPACT_ATOMS: atom_id res chain seq x y z
N MET A 1 -13.55 -32.21 -29.75
CA MET A 1 -14.66 -31.24 -29.65
C MET A 1 -14.39 -30.40 -28.41
N LEU A 2 -14.11 -29.09 -28.39
CA LEU A 2 -13.84 -28.03 -29.36
C LEU A 2 -12.71 -27.22 -28.70
N SER A 3 -11.62 -26.97 -29.42
CA SER A 3 -10.49 -26.14 -28.95
C SER A 3 -10.81 -24.68 -29.27
N SER A 4 -11.14 -23.88 -28.26
CA SER A 4 -11.36 -22.44 -28.41
C SER A 4 -10.03 -21.72 -28.20
N GLN A 5 -9.28 -21.60 -29.29
CA GLN A 5 -8.05 -20.83 -29.37
C GLN A 5 -8.41 -19.36 -29.61
N THR A 6 -8.47 -18.56 -28.56
CA THR A 6 -8.75 -17.12 -28.65
C THR A 6 -7.51 -16.42 -29.20
N ARG A 7 -7.55 -16.07 -30.49
CA ARG A 7 -6.53 -15.22 -31.13
C ARG A 7 -6.69 -13.78 -30.61
N PHE A 8 -5.79 -13.35 -29.74
CA PHE A 8 -5.60 -11.94 -29.44
C PHE A 8 -5.09 -11.22 -30.68
N ALA A 9 -5.86 -10.27 -31.19
CA ALA A 9 -5.45 -9.40 -32.29
C ALA A 9 -4.30 -8.50 -31.83
N ARG A 10 -3.28 -8.36 -32.69
CA ARG A 10 -2.02 -7.65 -32.45
C ARG A 10 -2.14 -6.12 -32.35
N ASN A 11 -3.35 -5.59 -32.38
CA ASN A 11 -3.66 -4.17 -32.21
C ASN A 11 -4.53 -4.03 -30.97
N GLY A 12 -3.95 -3.58 -29.86
CA GLY A 12 -4.50 -3.64 -28.50
C GLY A 12 -5.73 -2.75 -28.24
N GLY A 13 -6.85 -3.07 -28.87
CA GLY A 13 -8.18 -2.64 -28.44
C GLY A 13 -8.98 -3.85 -28.03
N VAL A 14 -9.28 -3.98 -26.74
CA VAL A 14 -10.32 -4.90 -26.28
C VAL A 14 -11.66 -4.30 -26.73
N ASP A 15 -12.36 -4.95 -27.65
CA ASP A 15 -13.66 -4.48 -28.12
C ASP A 15 -14.66 -4.56 -26.96
N ALA A 16 -15.53 -3.56 -26.80
CA ALA A 16 -16.52 -3.48 -25.74
C ALA A 16 -17.46 -4.70 -25.74
N LYS A 17 -17.57 -5.39 -26.87
CA LYS A 17 -18.32 -6.65 -27.02
C LYS A 17 -17.66 -7.83 -26.33
N ASP A 18 -16.33 -7.87 -26.24
CA ASP A 18 -15.61 -8.94 -25.55
C ASP A 18 -15.77 -8.78 -24.04
N PHE A 19 -15.75 -7.53 -23.54
CA PHE A 19 -16.01 -7.25 -22.12
C PHE A 19 -17.46 -7.57 -21.71
N GLN A 20 -18.45 -7.21 -22.55
CA GLN A 20 -19.86 -7.57 -22.30
C GLN A 20 -20.14 -9.07 -22.38
N ARG A 21 -19.35 -9.83 -23.17
CA ARG A 21 -19.45 -11.29 -23.23
C ARG A 21 -18.97 -11.92 -21.93
N VAL A 22 -17.79 -11.51 -21.45
CA VAL A 22 -17.22 -11.97 -20.18
C VAL A 22 -18.13 -11.58 -19.00
N TRP A 23 -18.75 -10.41 -19.05
CA TRP A 23 -19.68 -9.97 -18.01
C TRP A 23 -20.99 -10.76 -17.98
N ARG A 24 -21.60 -11.05 -19.13
CA ARG A 24 -22.81 -11.90 -19.20
C ARG A 24 -22.55 -13.35 -18.81
N GLU A 25 -21.37 -13.89 -19.15
CA GLU A 25 -20.95 -15.22 -18.69
C GLU A 25 -20.77 -15.26 -17.16
N ARG A 26 -20.41 -14.13 -16.55
CA ARG A 26 -20.27 -13.98 -15.09
C ARG A 26 -21.61 -13.81 -14.38
N GLU A 27 -22.59 -13.14 -14.99
CA GLU A 27 -23.93 -12.91 -14.41
C GLU A 27 -24.74 -14.21 -14.25
N HIS A 28 -24.55 -15.17 -15.17
CA HIS A 28 -25.12 -16.52 -15.05
C HIS A 28 -24.50 -17.38 -13.93
N LEU A 29 -23.30 -17.03 -13.45
CA LEU A 29 -22.64 -17.74 -12.33
C LEU A 29 -23.04 -17.20 -10.95
N PHE A 30 -23.69 -16.05 -10.89
CA PHE A 30 -24.20 -15.43 -9.66
C PHE A 30 -25.73 -15.52 -9.52
N SER A 31 -26.43 -16.08 -10.50
CA SER A 31 -27.82 -16.50 -10.32
C SER A 31 -27.81 -17.78 -9.50
N GLU A 32 -28.08 -17.68 -8.20
CA GLU A 32 -28.34 -18.84 -7.35
C GLU A 32 -29.42 -19.72 -8.00
N PRO A 33 -29.28 -21.06 -7.97
CA PRO A 33 -30.36 -21.94 -8.41
C PRO A 33 -31.58 -21.67 -7.53
N ASP A 34 -32.73 -21.43 -8.16
CA ASP A 34 -34.03 -21.30 -7.48
C ASP A 34 -34.16 -22.43 -6.43
N PRO A 35 -34.51 -22.11 -5.17
CA PRO A 35 -34.73 -23.13 -4.16
C PRO A 35 -35.83 -24.06 -4.65
N ALA A 36 -35.51 -25.34 -4.75
CA ALA A 36 -36.44 -26.38 -5.16
C ALA A 36 -37.76 -26.26 -4.38
N PRO A 37 -38.92 -26.49 -5.01
CA PRO A 37 -40.22 -26.40 -4.35
C PRO A 37 -40.23 -27.34 -3.15
N GLY A 38 -40.31 -26.74 -1.96
CA GLY A 38 -40.35 -27.45 -0.68
C GLY A 38 -41.50 -28.43 -0.64
N GLY A 39 -41.16 -29.70 -0.46
CA GLY A 39 -42.10 -30.76 -0.15
C GLY A 39 -42.71 -30.50 1.22
N ASP A 40 -44.00 -30.20 1.20
CA ASP A 40 -44.90 -30.14 2.33
C ASP A 40 -44.97 -31.53 3.01
N VAL A 41 -44.43 -31.63 4.22
CA VAL A 41 -44.70 -32.75 5.14
C VAL A 41 -45.07 -32.14 6.48
N GLY A 42 -46.37 -32.15 6.73
CA GLY A 42 -46.97 -31.57 7.92
C GLY A 42 -46.72 -32.37 9.19
N GLY A 43 -46.80 -31.62 10.29
CA GLY A 43 -47.55 -32.01 11.48
C GLY A 43 -46.78 -32.75 12.56
N ARG A 44 -46.45 -32.02 13.64
CA ARG A 44 -46.87 -32.46 14.99
C ARG A 44 -46.73 -31.39 16.09
N GLU A 45 -47.90 -31.08 16.63
CA GLU A 45 -48.29 -30.82 18.03
C GLU A 45 -47.35 -30.09 19.01
N GLU A 46 -47.95 -29.02 19.55
CA GLU A 46 -47.63 -28.31 20.78
C GLU A 46 -47.39 -29.21 22.00
N ALA A 47 -46.41 -28.82 22.82
CA ALA A 47 -46.55 -28.92 24.27
C ALA A 47 -45.79 -27.78 24.96
N SER A 48 -46.55 -26.95 25.65
CA SER A 48 -46.11 -25.99 26.66
C SER A 48 -45.27 -26.65 27.75
N ARG A 49 -44.22 -25.95 28.26
CA ARG A 49 -44.10 -25.46 29.66
C ARG A 49 -42.65 -25.04 30.04
N PRO A 50 -42.46 -24.32 31.18
CA PRO A 50 -41.71 -23.06 31.19
C PRO A 50 -40.41 -23.08 32.01
N GLY A 51 -39.69 -21.97 31.92
CA GLY A 51 -38.98 -21.36 33.04
C GLY A 51 -37.48 -21.60 33.08
N GLY A 52 -36.75 -20.57 33.53
CA GLY A 52 -35.43 -20.74 34.13
C GLY A 52 -34.29 -20.00 33.45
N GLU A 53 -34.13 -18.74 33.86
CA GLU A 53 -32.86 -18.15 34.29
C GLU A 53 -31.64 -18.06 33.36
N ALA A 54 -31.26 -16.80 33.15
CA ALA A 54 -29.91 -16.26 33.26
C ALA A 54 -28.85 -16.76 32.28
N ARG A 55 -28.49 -15.87 31.33
CA ARG A 55 -27.07 -15.63 31.04
C ARG A 55 -26.83 -14.24 30.47
N ARG A 56 -25.96 -13.50 31.18
CA ARG A 56 -25.36 -12.23 30.80
C ARG A 56 -24.71 -12.34 29.41
N GLU A 57 -25.13 -11.50 28.48
CA GLU A 57 -24.41 -11.23 27.26
C GLU A 57 -23.09 -10.51 27.56
N GLY A 58 -21.99 -11.26 27.46
CA GLY A 58 -20.65 -10.70 27.29
C GLY A 58 -20.45 -10.32 25.84
N ARG A 59 -20.71 -9.03 25.55
CA ARG A 59 -20.44 -8.38 24.27
C ARG A 59 -18.93 -8.39 24.01
N ARG A 60 -18.44 -9.37 23.26
CA ARG A 60 -17.09 -9.34 22.66
C ARG A 60 -17.15 -8.46 21.42
N GLU A 61 -16.55 -7.28 21.53
CA GLU A 61 -16.18 -6.46 20.37
C GLU A 61 -15.03 -7.15 19.65
N GLU A 62 -15.35 -7.96 18.63
CA GLU A 62 -14.38 -8.32 17.61
C GLU A 62 -14.21 -7.13 16.66
N GLY A 63 -13.11 -6.41 16.85
CA GLY A 63 -12.62 -5.37 15.94
C GLY A 63 -12.13 -5.96 14.63
N GLY A 64 -13.04 -6.55 13.86
CA GLY A 64 -12.84 -6.82 12.44
C GLY A 64 -12.99 -5.51 11.68
N GLY A 65 -11.90 -5.00 11.11
CA GLY A 65 -11.90 -3.87 10.17
C GLY A 65 -12.59 -4.21 8.83
N GLY A 66 -13.77 -4.82 8.89
CA GLY A 66 -14.65 -5.01 7.76
C GLY A 66 -15.12 -3.65 7.27
N VAL A 67 -14.84 -3.36 6.01
CA VAL A 67 -15.49 -2.26 5.28
C VAL A 67 -16.98 -2.59 5.27
N GLY A 68 -17.73 -2.07 6.25
CA GLY A 68 -19.14 -2.37 6.43
C GLY A 68 -19.94 -2.06 5.16
N PRO A 69 -21.09 -2.74 4.95
CA PRO A 69 -21.94 -2.56 3.76
C PRO A 69 -22.41 -1.09 3.58
N GLU A 70 -22.36 -0.27 4.62
CA GLU A 70 -22.60 1.18 4.54
C GLU A 70 -21.60 1.94 3.65
N LYS A 71 -20.33 1.51 3.59
CA LYS A 71 -19.32 2.13 2.71
C LYS A 71 -19.47 1.71 1.24
N ILE A 72 -19.99 0.51 0.99
CA ILE A 72 -20.37 0.05 -0.35
C ILE A 72 -21.57 0.89 -0.85
N PHE A 73 -22.47 1.28 0.06
CA PHE A 73 -23.62 2.12 -0.24
C PHE A 73 -23.25 3.59 -0.58
N GLU A 74 -22.20 4.13 0.03
CA GLU A 74 -21.65 5.46 -0.31
C GLU A 74 -21.12 5.50 -1.75
N PHE A 75 -20.46 4.44 -2.21
CA PHE A 75 -19.94 4.35 -3.59
C PHE A 75 -21.07 4.32 -4.62
N GLY A 76 -22.18 3.64 -4.31
CA GLY A 76 -23.39 3.65 -5.15
C GLY A 76 -24.03 5.04 -5.26
N LYS A 77 -24.07 5.80 -4.16
CA LYS A 77 -24.56 7.20 -4.18
C LYS A 77 -23.66 8.13 -4.98
N LEU A 78 -22.34 7.92 -4.93
CA LEU A 78 -21.40 8.65 -5.78
C LEU A 78 -21.60 8.29 -7.24
N PHE A 79 -21.74 7.00 -7.56
CA PHE A 79 -22.00 6.56 -8.93
C PHE A 79 -23.28 7.19 -9.49
N GLN A 80 -24.38 7.16 -8.73
CA GLN A 80 -25.67 7.75 -9.13
C GLN A 80 -25.64 9.27 -9.27
N LYS A 81 -24.69 9.98 -8.63
CA LYS A 81 -24.52 11.43 -8.79
C LYS A 81 -23.84 11.81 -10.12
N PHE A 82 -22.99 10.94 -10.64
CA PHE A 82 -22.20 11.22 -11.84
C PHE A 82 -22.75 10.50 -13.08
N ASP A 83 -23.59 9.48 -12.91
CA ASP A 83 -24.39 8.86 -13.97
C ASP A 83 -25.57 9.78 -14.35
N THR A 84 -25.28 10.78 -15.19
CA THR A 84 -26.26 11.82 -15.56
C THR A 84 -27.38 11.33 -16.47
N ASP A 85 -27.16 10.24 -17.20
CA ASP A 85 -28.13 9.58 -18.08
C ASP A 85 -28.88 8.43 -17.40
N GLY A 86 -28.41 7.96 -16.24
CA GLY A 86 -29.07 6.97 -15.40
C GLY A 86 -29.11 5.58 -16.04
N ASP A 87 -28.17 5.29 -16.94
CA ASP A 87 -28.10 4.02 -17.67
C ASP A 87 -27.34 2.93 -16.88
N GLY A 88 -26.85 3.28 -15.68
CA GLY A 88 -26.04 2.42 -14.83
C GLY A 88 -24.59 2.33 -15.30
N ARG A 89 -24.15 3.22 -16.20
CA ARG A 89 -22.80 3.24 -16.78
C ARG A 89 -22.23 4.65 -16.73
N LEU A 90 -21.03 4.78 -16.18
CA LEU A 90 -20.30 6.04 -16.31
C LEU A 90 -19.64 6.11 -17.69
N GLY A 91 -20.09 7.04 -18.52
CA GLY A 91 -19.35 7.44 -19.71
C GLY A 91 -17.95 7.93 -19.36
N ARG A 92 -17.02 7.89 -20.31
CA ARG A 92 -15.62 8.30 -20.08
C ARG A 92 -15.51 9.71 -19.49
N ALA A 93 -16.33 10.65 -19.97
CA ALA A 93 -16.34 12.02 -19.48
C ALA A 93 -16.82 12.12 -18.03
N ASP A 94 -17.82 11.32 -17.65
CA ASP A 94 -18.37 11.31 -16.29
C ASP A 94 -17.45 10.59 -15.30
N PHE A 95 -16.73 9.56 -15.77
CA PHE A 95 -15.66 8.92 -15.00
C PHE A 95 -14.49 9.88 -14.76
N GLU A 96 -14.06 10.64 -15.77
CA GLU A 96 -13.01 11.65 -15.61
C GLU A 96 -13.43 12.75 -14.61
N ARG A 97 -14.71 13.15 -14.58
CA ARG A 97 -15.26 14.07 -13.56
C ARG A 97 -15.30 13.45 -12.16
N LEU A 98 -15.72 12.18 -12.04
CA LEU A 98 -15.76 11.45 -10.78
C LEU A 98 -14.37 11.38 -10.14
N VAL A 99 -13.35 11.00 -10.93
CA VAL A 99 -11.96 10.89 -10.46
C VAL A 99 -11.38 12.26 -10.14
N GLY A 100 -11.67 13.28 -10.96
CA GLY A 100 -11.26 14.66 -10.69
C GLY A 100 -11.81 15.18 -9.36
N GLY A 101 -13.11 14.98 -9.10
CA GLY A 101 -13.76 15.41 -7.85
C GLY A 101 -13.27 14.66 -6.61
N MET A 102 -12.93 13.37 -6.73
CA MET A 102 -12.32 12.62 -5.62
C MET A 102 -10.92 13.12 -5.28
N LEU A 103 -10.11 13.48 -6.27
CA LEU A 103 -8.77 14.02 -6.02
C LEU A 103 -8.84 15.39 -5.32
N GLU A 104 -9.80 16.23 -5.70
CA GLU A 104 -10.02 17.55 -5.10
C GLU A 104 -10.46 17.45 -3.63
N GLN A 105 -11.37 16.51 -3.31
CA GLN A 105 -11.79 16.24 -1.93
C GLN A 105 -10.68 15.69 -1.03
N VAL A 106 -9.73 14.92 -1.60
CA VAL A 106 -8.58 14.41 -0.85
C VAL A 106 -7.53 15.52 -0.64
N GLY A 107 -7.41 16.46 -1.57
CA GLY A 107 -6.51 17.61 -1.46
C GLY A 107 -6.90 18.62 -0.37
N GLU A 108 -8.20 18.85 -0.15
CA GLU A 108 -8.67 19.83 0.83
C GLU A 108 -8.74 19.31 2.28
N ARG A 109 -8.72 17.99 2.49
CA ARG A 109 -8.83 17.40 3.85
C ARG A 109 -7.50 17.23 4.59
N GLY A 110 -6.37 17.63 3.99
CA GLY A 110 -5.03 17.46 4.57
C GLY A 110 -4.54 18.59 5.49
N GLY A 111 -5.33 19.64 5.72
CA GLY A 111 -4.83 20.90 6.28
C GLY A 111 -4.90 21.11 7.80
N ASP A 112 -5.79 20.45 8.55
CA ASP A 112 -6.10 20.93 9.91
C ASP A 112 -6.37 19.82 10.95
N GLY A 113 -5.40 18.91 11.09
CA GLY A 113 -5.40 17.83 12.08
C GLY A 113 -4.32 18.01 13.14
N THR A 114 -4.36 19.10 13.89
CA THR A 114 -3.46 19.33 15.03
C THR A 114 -3.70 18.27 16.12
N ARG A 115 -2.66 17.48 16.38
CA ARG A 115 -2.19 17.03 17.70
C ARG A 115 -3.27 16.84 18.78
N ARG A 116 -3.79 15.63 18.93
CA ARG A 116 -4.23 15.16 20.26
C ARG A 116 -4.18 13.64 20.41
N GLY A 117 -3.13 13.20 21.10
CA GLY A 117 -3.13 12.04 22.00
C GLY A 117 -3.21 10.66 21.36
N SER A 118 -2.10 9.92 21.44
CA SER A 118 -2.19 8.64 22.14
C SER A 118 -0.85 8.32 22.79
N ARG A 119 -0.91 8.23 24.12
CA ARG A 119 0.14 7.95 25.07
C ARG A 119 -0.24 6.62 25.69
N GLY A 120 0.51 5.56 25.42
CA GLY A 120 0.32 4.27 26.10
C GLY A 120 0.87 3.08 25.32
N GLY A 121 1.68 2.26 25.98
CA GLY A 121 2.18 0.97 25.51
C GLY A 121 3.67 1.02 25.14
N GLU A 122 4.59 1.03 26.09
CA GLU A 122 5.20 -0.18 26.70
C GLU A 122 5.73 -1.18 25.66
N GLY A 123 7.05 -1.22 25.58
CA GLY A 123 7.84 -2.08 24.71
C GLY A 123 9.32 -1.87 25.01
N ASP A 124 9.66 -2.03 26.28
CA ASP A 124 11.01 -2.02 26.84
C ASP A 124 11.85 -3.11 26.16
N ASN A 125 12.73 -2.73 25.25
CA ASN A 125 13.72 -3.61 24.66
C ASN A 125 15.04 -2.86 24.49
N GLY A 126 15.94 -3.10 25.44
CA GLY A 126 17.38 -3.19 25.17
C GLY A 126 18.04 -1.91 24.68
N ASN A 127 18.05 -0.89 25.53
CA ASN A 127 18.87 0.31 25.36
C ASN A 127 20.36 -0.05 25.48
N ALA A 128 20.97 -0.55 24.40
CA ALA A 128 22.42 -0.54 24.26
C ALA A 128 22.87 0.93 24.13
N PRO A 129 23.86 1.41 24.91
CA PRO A 129 24.29 2.79 24.83
C PRO A 129 24.86 3.06 23.43
N SER A 130 24.09 3.79 22.63
CA SER A 130 24.51 4.35 21.35
C SER A 130 25.66 5.32 21.62
N ALA A 131 26.89 4.81 21.58
CA ALA A 131 28.10 5.60 21.60
C ALA A 131 28.04 6.57 20.41
N ALA A 132 27.92 7.86 20.73
CA ALA A 132 28.01 8.92 19.74
C ALA A 132 29.29 8.71 18.90
N PRO A 133 29.20 8.80 17.55
CA PRO A 133 30.36 8.64 16.70
C PRO A 133 31.41 9.68 17.09
N GLN A 134 32.53 9.22 17.64
CA GLN A 134 33.63 10.11 17.97
C GLN A 134 34.10 10.81 16.69
N PRO A 135 34.36 12.12 16.73
CA PRO A 135 34.89 12.85 15.59
C PRO A 135 36.20 12.20 15.17
N LEU A 136 36.25 11.70 13.93
CA LEU A 136 37.44 11.11 13.35
C LEU A 136 38.58 12.14 13.45
N PRO A 137 39.78 11.75 13.92
CA PRO A 137 40.93 12.64 13.98
C PRO A 137 41.24 13.18 12.58
N PRO A 138 41.70 14.45 12.47
CA PRO A 138 42.07 15.03 11.18
C PRO A 138 43.13 14.15 10.51
N PRO A 139 42.99 13.87 9.19
CA PRO A 139 43.95 13.03 8.50
C PRO A 139 45.35 13.62 8.66
N PRO A 140 46.38 12.80 8.99
CA PRO A 140 47.74 13.29 9.17
C PRO A 140 48.19 14.01 7.90
N ALA A 141 48.81 15.17 8.09
CA ALA A 141 49.35 15.99 7.00
C ALA A 141 50.28 15.12 6.14
N VAL A 142 49.84 14.82 4.92
CA VAL A 142 50.60 14.01 3.97
C VAL A 142 51.85 14.82 3.59
N PRO A 143 53.07 14.33 3.87
CA PRO A 143 54.29 15.02 3.47
C PRO A 143 54.33 15.16 1.94
N PRO A 144 54.95 16.23 1.39
CA PRO A 144 55.04 16.43 -0.05
C PRO A 144 55.74 15.24 -0.69
N SER A 145 54.97 14.45 -1.44
CA SER A 145 55.46 13.26 -2.12
C SER A 145 56.53 13.69 -3.13
N PRO A 146 57.69 12.99 -3.21
CA PRO A 146 58.71 13.28 -4.22
C PRO A 146 58.06 13.23 -5.61
N ALA A 147 58.44 14.14 -6.50
CA ALA A 147 57.87 14.35 -7.83
C ALA A 147 57.99 13.12 -8.74
N GLY A 148 57.20 12.09 -8.43
CA GLY A 148 57.09 10.88 -9.23
C GLY A 148 56.42 11.18 -10.57
N PRO A 149 56.64 10.33 -11.57
CA PRO A 149 56.02 10.48 -12.88
C PRO A 149 54.50 10.54 -12.73
N SER A 150 53.89 11.56 -13.34
CA SER A 150 52.44 11.81 -13.23
C SER A 150 51.65 10.63 -13.83
N ILE A 151 51.07 9.84 -12.93
CA ILE A 151 50.20 8.72 -13.29
C ILE A 151 48.88 9.31 -13.79
N THR A 152 48.59 9.08 -15.07
CA THR A 152 47.41 9.67 -15.74
C THR A 152 46.51 8.63 -16.40
N HIS A 153 47.01 7.41 -16.60
CA HIS A 153 46.30 6.34 -17.28
C HIS A 153 46.29 5.06 -16.44
N TYR A 154 45.39 4.14 -16.77
CA TYR A 154 45.23 2.85 -16.12
C TYR A 154 45.16 1.77 -17.19
N ASP A 155 45.99 0.74 -17.06
CA ASP A 155 45.88 -0.43 -17.92
C ASP A 155 44.85 -1.40 -17.32
N GLU A 156 43.71 -1.55 -18.00
CA GLU A 156 42.64 -2.46 -17.56
C GLU A 156 43.05 -3.94 -17.67
N THR A 157 44.02 -4.26 -18.53
CA THR A 157 44.50 -5.61 -18.79
C THR A 157 45.39 -6.13 -17.67
N THR A 158 46.40 -5.33 -17.29
CA THR A 158 47.38 -5.70 -16.26
C THR A 158 46.96 -5.26 -14.86
N GLY A 159 46.03 -4.30 -14.78
CA GLY A 159 45.57 -3.76 -13.51
C GLY A 159 46.55 -2.77 -12.87
N VAL A 160 47.47 -2.19 -13.64
CA VAL A 160 48.52 -1.29 -13.13
C VAL A 160 48.28 0.15 -13.58
N PRO A 161 48.40 1.14 -12.67
CA PRO A 161 48.40 2.55 -13.05
C PRO A 161 49.67 2.92 -13.84
N LEU A 162 49.52 3.67 -14.92
CA LEU A 162 50.60 4.02 -15.86
C LEU A 162 50.84 5.53 -15.93
N ALA A 163 52.11 5.90 -16.07
CA ALA A 163 52.52 7.24 -16.48
C ALA A 163 52.18 7.48 -17.95
N ARG A 164 52.01 8.76 -18.33
CA ARG A 164 51.62 9.15 -19.70
C ARG A 164 52.58 8.61 -20.78
N GLU A 165 53.87 8.54 -20.46
CA GLU A 165 54.92 8.09 -21.39
C GLU A 165 54.83 6.58 -21.70
N ALA A 166 54.33 5.78 -20.76
CA ALA A 166 54.20 4.33 -20.92
C ALA A 166 52.91 3.90 -21.67
N VAL A 167 52.03 4.85 -22.00
CA VAL A 167 50.74 4.54 -22.65
C VAL A 167 50.94 3.97 -24.05
N ALA A 168 51.78 4.62 -24.86
CA ALA A 168 51.99 4.22 -26.26
C ALA A 168 52.67 2.85 -26.37
N SER A 169 53.63 2.55 -25.48
CA SER A 169 54.29 1.24 -25.45
C SER A 169 53.32 0.13 -25.06
N GLN A 170 52.47 0.36 -24.05
CA GLN A 170 51.48 -0.62 -23.61
C GLN A 170 50.36 -0.82 -24.64
N GLN A 171 49.91 0.25 -25.31
CA GLN A 171 48.97 0.14 -26.42
C GLN A 171 49.55 -0.61 -27.62
N ALA A 172 50.85 -0.44 -27.92
CA ALA A 172 51.52 -1.20 -28.98
C ALA A 172 51.62 -2.70 -28.68
N LEU A 173 51.61 -3.08 -27.40
CA LEU A 173 51.52 -4.48 -26.94
C LEU A 173 50.08 -5.02 -26.95
N GLY A 174 49.08 -4.21 -27.33
CA GLY A 174 47.67 -4.60 -27.36
C GLY A 174 46.93 -4.46 -26.04
N HIS A 175 47.52 -3.80 -25.03
CA HIS A 175 46.85 -3.56 -23.76
C HIS A 175 45.78 -2.46 -23.87
N THR A 176 44.66 -2.66 -23.16
CA THR A 176 43.56 -1.68 -23.10
C THR A 176 43.87 -0.63 -22.04
N VAL A 177 44.39 0.52 -22.49
CA VAL A 177 44.76 1.64 -21.62
C VAL A 177 43.66 2.71 -21.64
N VAL A 178 43.13 3.06 -20.47
CA VAL A 178 42.03 4.02 -20.29
C VAL A 178 42.51 5.17 -19.40
N PRO A 179 42.04 6.42 -19.57
CA PRO A 179 42.36 7.50 -18.63
C PRO A 179 42.00 7.11 -17.20
N LEU A 180 42.89 7.42 -16.25
CA LEU A 180 42.79 6.96 -14.86
C LEU A 180 41.45 7.35 -14.22
N ARG A 181 40.95 8.57 -14.48
CA ARG A 181 39.65 9.06 -14.00
C ARG A 181 38.50 8.16 -14.44
N GLU A 182 38.50 7.75 -15.70
CA GLU A 182 37.44 6.90 -16.25
C GLU A 182 37.52 5.48 -15.66
N ALA A 183 38.72 4.89 -15.60
CA ALA A 183 38.92 3.57 -14.98
C ALA A 183 38.47 3.53 -13.52
N TYR A 184 38.78 4.57 -12.73
CA TYR A 184 38.29 4.69 -11.36
C TYR A 184 36.77 4.84 -11.29
N SER A 185 36.16 5.67 -12.15
CA SER A 185 34.71 5.85 -12.16
C SER A 185 33.97 4.54 -12.46
N ARG A 186 34.46 3.74 -13.42
CA ARG A 186 33.93 2.42 -13.76
C ARG A 186 34.11 1.40 -12.63
N ARG A 187 35.25 1.42 -11.94
CA ARG A 187 35.50 0.54 -10.79
C ARG A 187 34.63 0.92 -9.59
N LEU A 188 34.48 2.21 -9.33
CA LEU A 188 33.62 2.71 -8.28
C LEU A 188 32.16 2.33 -8.55
N SER A 189 31.66 2.50 -9.77
CA SER A 189 30.30 2.09 -10.13
C SER A 189 30.10 0.58 -10.02
N ARG A 190 31.08 -0.24 -10.46
CA ARG A 190 31.06 -1.70 -10.26
C ARG A 190 31.07 -2.08 -8.79
N LEU A 191 31.85 -1.40 -7.95
CA LEU A 191 31.92 -1.66 -6.51
C LEU A 191 30.62 -1.24 -5.81
N GLN A 192 30.05 -0.09 -6.18
CA GLN A 192 28.74 0.34 -5.70
C GLN A 192 27.64 -0.65 -6.12
N LEU A 193 27.66 -1.16 -7.35
CA LEU A 193 26.74 -2.20 -7.81
C LEU A 193 26.90 -3.49 -7.00
N ARG A 194 28.14 -3.95 -6.76
CA ARG A 194 28.40 -5.12 -5.91
C ARG A 194 27.86 -4.92 -4.49
N ARG A 195 28.04 -3.74 -3.89
CA ARG A 195 27.47 -3.42 -2.57
C ARG A 195 25.94 -3.45 -2.59
N ARG A 196 25.31 -2.88 -3.62
CA ARG A 196 23.84 -2.93 -3.79
C ARG A 196 23.32 -4.36 -3.96
N LEU A 197 24.00 -5.18 -4.77
CA LEU A 197 23.65 -6.58 -4.95
C LEU A 197 23.86 -7.40 -3.67
N HIS A 198 24.90 -7.09 -2.90
CA HIS A 198 25.13 -7.74 -1.61
C HIS A 198 24.02 -7.39 -0.61
N GLY A 199 23.66 -6.12 -0.49
CA GLY A 199 22.55 -5.66 0.36
C GLY A 199 21.22 -6.33 -0.03
N ARG A 200 20.88 -6.35 -1.34
CA ARG A 200 19.71 -7.09 -1.84
C ARG A 200 19.79 -8.59 -1.54
N GLY A 201 20.98 -9.19 -1.59
CA GLY A 201 21.19 -10.58 -1.23
C GLY A 201 20.97 -10.87 0.26
N GLU A 202 21.28 -9.91 1.13
CA GLU A 202 20.97 -9.98 2.57
C GLU A 202 19.48 -9.81 2.83
N GLU A 203 18.83 -8.86 2.17
CA GLU A 203 17.37 -8.65 2.22
C GLU A 203 16.61 -9.92 1.78
N LEU A 204 17.00 -10.53 0.66
CA LEU A 204 16.38 -11.79 0.19
C LEU A 204 16.59 -12.95 1.18
N ARG A 205 17.77 -13.05 1.79
CA ARG A 205 18.04 -14.06 2.83
C ARG A 205 17.19 -13.83 4.07
N ALA A 206 17.03 -12.59 4.50
CA ALA A 206 16.20 -12.22 5.64
C ALA A 206 14.71 -12.48 5.35
N ALA A 207 14.22 -12.12 4.16
CA ALA A 207 12.86 -12.37 3.72
C ALA A 207 12.56 -13.87 3.65
N ARG A 208 13.48 -14.67 3.07
CA ARG A 208 13.36 -16.14 3.06
C ARG A 208 13.27 -16.71 4.47
N ALA A 209 14.15 -16.29 5.38
CA ALA A 209 14.12 -16.76 6.77
C ALA A 209 12.87 -16.30 7.54
N ALA A 210 12.22 -15.20 7.13
CA ALA A 210 10.94 -14.78 7.68
C ALA A 210 9.80 -15.69 7.20
N ILE A 211 9.73 -15.96 5.89
CA ILE A 211 8.73 -16.87 5.30
C ILE A 211 8.88 -18.29 5.88
N GLU A 212 10.11 -18.79 6.03
CA GLU A 212 10.35 -20.11 6.64
C GLU A 212 9.86 -20.17 8.10
N ARG A 213 10.02 -19.10 8.88
CA ARG A 213 9.51 -19.05 10.26
C ARG A 213 7.98 -18.97 10.32
N GLU A 214 7.37 -18.15 9.46
CA GLU A 214 5.91 -18.01 9.38
C GLU A 214 5.26 -19.33 8.95
N THR A 215 5.78 -19.98 7.91
CA THR A 215 5.26 -21.28 7.44
C THR A 215 5.39 -22.39 8.48
N LEU A 216 6.48 -22.40 9.27
CA LEU A 216 6.61 -23.32 10.40
C LEU A 216 5.60 -23.01 11.51
N ALA A 217 5.41 -21.73 11.86
CA ALA A 217 4.41 -21.33 12.85
C ALA A 217 2.98 -21.68 12.43
N ASP A 218 2.65 -21.51 11.15
CA ASP A 218 1.36 -21.90 10.58
C ASP A 218 1.14 -23.42 10.62
N ALA A 219 2.18 -24.20 10.30
CA ALA A 219 2.15 -25.65 10.39
C ALA A 219 1.93 -26.12 11.84
N GLU A 220 2.63 -25.51 12.80
CA GLU A 220 2.45 -25.79 14.24
C GLU A 220 1.03 -25.43 14.71
N ALA A 221 0.49 -24.30 14.28
CA ALA A 221 -0.88 -23.88 14.61
C ALA A 221 -1.96 -24.81 14.00
N ILE A 222 -1.71 -25.37 12.82
CA ILE A 222 -2.60 -26.39 12.23
C ILE A 222 -2.53 -27.68 13.05
N VAL A 223 -1.33 -28.15 13.40
CA VAL A 223 -1.13 -29.37 14.21
C VAL A 223 -1.80 -29.22 15.57
N GLU A 224 -1.68 -28.06 16.23
CA GLU A 224 -2.29 -27.83 17.54
C GLU A 224 -3.82 -27.83 17.48
N ARG A 225 -4.41 -27.26 16.42
CA ARG A 225 -5.86 -27.35 16.18
C ARG A 225 -6.33 -28.77 15.92
N LEU A 226 -5.57 -29.56 15.17
CA LEU A 226 -5.89 -30.97 14.94
C LEU A 226 -5.81 -31.78 16.24
N ARG A 227 -4.79 -31.53 17.09
CA ARG A 227 -4.67 -32.16 18.41
C ARG A 227 -5.80 -31.77 19.36
N SER A 228 -6.23 -30.50 19.36
CA SER A 228 -7.33 -30.07 20.21
C SER A 228 -8.66 -30.67 19.76
N ALA A 229 -8.90 -30.76 18.44
CA ALA A 229 -10.05 -31.46 17.88
C ALA A 229 -10.02 -32.96 18.20
N GLU A 230 -8.86 -33.61 18.09
CA GLU A 230 -8.69 -35.03 18.48
C GLU A 230 -8.98 -35.24 19.97
N THR A 231 -8.41 -34.39 20.83
CA THR A 231 -8.62 -34.47 22.29
C THR A 231 -10.10 -34.32 22.65
N LEU A 232 -10.81 -33.41 21.98
CA LEU A 232 -12.26 -33.25 22.14
C LEU A 232 -13.02 -34.52 21.74
N LYS A 233 -12.70 -35.11 20.57
CA LYS A 233 -13.32 -36.34 20.08
C LYS A 233 -13.05 -37.53 21.01
N GLN A 234 -11.81 -37.66 21.50
CA GLN A 234 -11.44 -38.68 22.48
C GLN A 234 -12.21 -38.50 23.81
N ALA A 235 -12.40 -37.25 24.26
CA ALA A 235 -13.18 -36.97 25.46
C ALA A 235 -14.67 -37.36 25.28
N MET A 236 -15.27 -37.05 24.13
CA MET A 236 -16.65 -37.45 23.81
C MET A 236 -16.81 -38.97 23.74
N LEU A 237 -15.88 -39.66 23.09
CA LEU A 237 -15.89 -41.14 23.04
C LEU A 237 -15.71 -41.75 24.43
N THR A 238 -14.80 -41.21 25.24
CA THR A 238 -14.57 -41.68 26.62
C THR A 238 -15.82 -41.49 27.47
N GLN A 239 -16.51 -40.35 27.33
CA GLN A 239 -17.79 -40.11 28.01
C GLN A 239 -18.85 -41.12 27.56
N GLY A 240 -18.94 -41.40 26.25
CA GLY A 240 -19.84 -42.41 25.72
C GLY A 240 -19.56 -43.80 26.26
N VAL A 241 -18.30 -44.23 26.25
CA VAL A 241 -17.86 -45.51 26.83
C VAL A 241 -18.25 -45.59 28.31
N ASN A 242 -17.94 -44.57 29.10
CA ASN A 242 -18.29 -44.54 30.53
C ASN A 242 -19.81 -44.63 30.76
N SER A 243 -20.61 -43.99 29.90
CA SER A 243 -22.07 -44.07 29.96
C SER A 243 -22.57 -45.49 29.71
N VAL A 244 -22.05 -46.15 28.66
CA VAL A 244 -22.41 -47.54 28.32
C VAL A 244 -21.95 -48.51 29.40
N THR A 245 -20.73 -48.34 29.95
CA THR A 245 -20.23 -49.16 31.06
C THR A 245 -21.11 -49.03 32.29
N ALA A 246 -21.52 -47.82 32.66
CA ALA A 246 -22.42 -47.60 33.79
C ALA A 246 -23.80 -48.26 33.59
N GLU A 247 -24.30 -48.29 32.35
CA GLU A 247 -25.54 -48.99 32.01
C GLU A 247 -25.40 -50.51 32.10
N LEU A 248 -24.31 -51.06 31.56
CA LEU A 248 -23.99 -52.49 31.67
C LEU A 248 -23.87 -52.94 33.12
N GLU A 249 -23.15 -52.20 33.96
CA GLU A 249 -23.08 -52.48 35.39
C GLU A 249 -24.46 -52.45 36.06
N GLY A 250 -25.36 -51.57 35.59
CA GLY A 250 -26.74 -51.51 36.05
C GLY A 250 -27.54 -52.77 35.67
N VAL A 251 -27.38 -53.25 34.43
CA VAL A 251 -27.99 -54.50 33.93
C VAL A 251 -27.44 -55.70 34.69
N GLU A 252 -26.13 -55.79 34.90
CA GLU A 252 -25.48 -56.87 35.65
C GLU A 252 -25.99 -56.92 37.09
N LYS A 253 -26.06 -55.78 37.78
CA LYS A 253 -26.62 -55.70 39.14
C LYS A 253 -28.08 -56.17 39.21
N LEU A 254 -28.91 -55.81 38.23
CA LEU A 254 -30.30 -56.28 38.15
C LEU A 254 -30.37 -57.78 37.86
N SER A 255 -29.50 -58.30 36.98
CA SER A 255 -29.37 -59.72 36.69
C SER A 255 -29.00 -60.51 37.94
N ASP A 256 -27.98 -60.06 38.68
CA ASP A 256 -27.53 -60.69 39.93
C ASP A 256 -28.61 -60.66 41.03
N GLN A 257 -29.33 -59.55 41.16
CA GLN A 257 -30.47 -59.44 42.08
C GLN A 257 -31.58 -60.42 41.72
N THR A 258 -31.86 -60.58 40.42
CA THR A 258 -32.88 -61.51 39.92
C THR A 258 -32.44 -62.96 40.15
N ALA A 259 -31.20 -63.29 39.81
CA ALA A 259 -30.62 -64.62 39.98
C ALA A 259 -30.59 -65.02 41.46
N CYS A 260 -30.12 -64.15 42.35
CA CYS A 260 -30.07 -64.41 43.79
C CYS A 260 -31.47 -64.67 44.36
N ARG A 261 -32.46 -63.85 44.02
CA ARG A 261 -33.84 -64.01 44.54
C ARG A 261 -34.49 -65.29 44.01
N VAL A 262 -34.44 -65.52 42.69
CA VAL A 262 -35.10 -66.68 42.06
C VAL A 262 -34.44 -68.01 42.49
N LEU A 263 -33.11 -68.09 42.51
CA LEU A 263 -32.42 -69.32 42.90
C LEU A 263 -32.60 -69.65 44.39
N MET A 264 -32.55 -68.65 45.28
CA MET A 264 -32.76 -68.88 46.72
C MET A 264 -34.19 -69.31 47.02
N ASP A 265 -35.19 -68.75 46.34
CA ASP A 265 -36.59 -69.11 46.55
C ASP A 265 -36.92 -70.51 46.02
N LEU A 266 -36.35 -70.92 44.87
CA LEU A 266 -36.56 -72.27 44.31
C LEU A 266 -35.91 -73.38 45.12
N VAL A 267 -34.73 -73.12 45.71
CA VAL A 267 -33.97 -74.14 46.47
C VAL A 267 -34.50 -74.31 47.89
N CYS A 268 -35.05 -73.27 48.52
CA CYS A 268 -35.54 -73.31 49.91
C CYS A 268 -37.06 -73.57 50.06
N ALA A 269 -37.78 -73.84 48.97
CA ALA A 269 -39.24 -74.02 48.99
C ALA A 269 -39.76 -75.30 49.69
N THR A 270 -38.89 -76.14 50.28
CA THR A 270 -39.31 -77.42 50.89
C THR A 270 -39.87 -77.29 52.31
N ASP A 271 -39.68 -76.16 52.98
CA ASP A 271 -40.07 -75.96 54.40
C ASP A 271 -41.12 -74.84 54.58
N PHE A 272 -41.81 -74.81 55.73
CA PHE A 272 -42.87 -73.83 56.06
C PHE A 272 -42.39 -72.35 56.01
N GLU A 273 -41.07 -72.10 56.09
CA GLU A 273 -40.45 -70.78 55.85
C GLU A 273 -40.58 -70.30 54.39
N GLY A 274 -40.80 -71.21 53.44
CA GLY A 274 -40.94 -70.89 52.02
C GLY A 274 -42.13 -69.98 51.72
N THR A 275 -43.20 -70.03 52.53
CA THR A 275 -44.38 -69.18 52.31
C THR A 275 -44.13 -67.70 52.62
N GLU A 276 -43.29 -67.36 53.60
CA GLU A 276 -42.94 -65.97 53.90
C GLU A 276 -42.06 -65.37 52.79
N ARG A 277 -41.05 -66.12 52.35
CA ARG A 277 -40.17 -65.70 51.23
C ARG A 277 -40.94 -65.53 49.93
N MET A 278 -41.91 -66.40 49.66
CA MET A 278 -42.76 -66.27 48.48
C MET A 278 -43.66 -65.02 48.53
N VAL A 279 -44.11 -64.60 49.72
CA VAL A 279 -44.86 -63.34 49.89
C VAL A 279 -43.94 -62.13 49.68
N GLU A 280 -42.71 -62.16 50.18
CA GLU A 280 -41.70 -61.11 49.91
C GLU A 280 -41.34 -61.02 48.41
N LEU A 281 -41.23 -62.17 47.73
CA LEU A 281 -41.04 -62.22 46.28
C LEU A 281 -42.22 -61.56 45.55
N VAL A 282 -43.46 -61.91 45.91
CA VAL A 282 -44.66 -61.32 45.29
C VAL A 282 -44.73 -59.80 45.53
N GLN A 283 -44.36 -59.34 46.72
CA GLN A 283 -44.33 -57.90 47.03
C GLN A 283 -43.24 -57.16 46.24
N SER A 284 -42.05 -57.75 46.12
CA SER A 284 -40.91 -57.14 45.42
C SER A 284 -40.94 -57.34 43.89
N TYR A 285 -41.75 -58.26 43.37
CA TYR A 285 -41.88 -58.57 41.95
C TYR A 285 -42.25 -57.34 41.13
N ARG A 286 -43.18 -56.52 41.64
CA ARG A 286 -43.59 -55.28 40.96
C ARG A 286 -42.44 -54.28 40.84
N GLU A 287 -41.60 -54.16 41.86
CA GLU A 287 -40.43 -53.28 41.85
C GLU A 287 -39.36 -53.80 40.87
N LEU A 288 -39.20 -55.12 40.79
CA LEU A 288 -38.30 -55.75 39.83
C LEU A 288 -38.78 -55.52 38.39
N CYS A 289 -40.06 -55.77 38.09
CA CYS A 289 -40.64 -55.47 36.77
C CYS A 289 -40.48 -54.01 36.39
N ASN A 290 -40.78 -53.08 37.30
CA ASN A 290 -40.57 -51.65 37.05
C ASN A 290 -39.10 -51.31 36.79
N SER A 291 -38.16 -52.00 37.43
CA SER A 291 -36.72 -51.79 37.23
C SER A 291 -36.26 -52.34 35.89
N ILE A 292 -36.75 -53.53 35.51
CA ILE A 292 -36.52 -54.13 34.20
C ILE A 292 -37.09 -53.23 33.11
N ASP A 293 -38.33 -52.77 33.25
CA ASP A 293 -38.98 -51.89 32.28
C ASP A 293 -38.26 -50.55 32.14
N ARG A 294 -37.72 -49.99 33.24
CA ARG A 294 -36.91 -48.76 33.18
C ARG A 294 -35.62 -48.95 32.39
N VAL A 295 -34.94 -50.08 32.58
CA VAL A 295 -33.70 -50.38 31.87
C VAL A 295 -33.97 -50.76 30.42
N ALA A 296 -35.02 -51.54 30.15
CA ALA A 296 -35.43 -51.95 28.81
C ALA A 296 -35.91 -50.77 27.95
N ASN A 297 -36.59 -49.78 28.56
CA ASN A 297 -37.10 -48.61 27.85
C ASN A 297 -36.11 -47.43 27.84
N LYS A 298 -34.92 -47.56 28.45
CA LYS A 298 -33.92 -46.50 28.39
C LYS A 298 -33.42 -46.40 26.95
N PRO A 299 -33.62 -45.27 26.25
CA PRO A 299 -33.15 -45.14 24.88
C PRO A 299 -31.63 -45.19 24.89
N PHE A 300 -31.08 -46.22 24.25
CA PHE A 300 -29.66 -46.29 23.93
C PHE A 300 -29.45 -45.47 22.67
N ASP A 301 -28.52 -44.51 22.70
CA ASP A 301 -28.10 -43.82 21.49
C ASP A 301 -26.89 -44.58 20.91
N PRO A 302 -27.10 -45.45 19.91
CA PRO A 302 -26.03 -46.30 19.37
C PRO A 302 -24.99 -45.52 18.57
N THR A 303 -25.29 -44.26 18.24
CA THR A 303 -24.50 -43.43 17.36
C THR A 303 -23.99 -42.23 18.12
N ILE A 304 -22.81 -42.36 18.70
CA ILE A 304 -22.03 -41.18 19.08
C ILE A 304 -21.60 -40.55 17.75
N ASP A 305 -22.30 -39.49 17.32
CA ASP A 305 -21.98 -38.74 16.10
C ASP A 305 -20.64 -38.02 16.25
N VAL A 306 -19.57 -38.75 16.03
CA VAL A 306 -18.23 -38.20 15.87
C VAL A 306 -18.04 -38.03 14.37
N GLN A 307 -18.28 -36.81 13.87
CA GLN A 307 -18.05 -36.50 12.47
C GLN A 307 -16.57 -36.76 12.13
N ALA A 308 -16.31 -37.87 11.45
CA ALA A 308 -14.98 -38.21 10.97
C ALA A 308 -14.55 -37.30 9.81
N ASP A 309 -15.52 -36.64 9.17
CA ASP A 309 -15.38 -35.94 7.89
C ASP A 309 -15.29 -34.41 8.00
N ASP A 310 -15.02 -33.85 9.18
CA ASP A 310 -14.76 -32.40 9.34
C ASP A 310 -13.59 -31.94 8.46
N PHE A 311 -12.59 -32.81 8.26
CA PHE A 311 -11.39 -32.48 7.51
C PHE A 311 -11.67 -32.20 6.03
N PRO A 312 -12.41 -33.03 5.28
CA PRO A 312 -12.89 -32.69 3.93
C PRO A 312 -13.63 -31.36 3.84
N HIS A 313 -14.53 -31.07 4.79
CA HIS A 313 -15.32 -29.84 4.77
C HIS A 313 -14.45 -28.60 5.01
N GLU A 314 -13.60 -28.65 6.04
CA GLU A 314 -12.64 -27.57 6.32
C GLU A 314 -11.63 -27.39 5.18
N THR A 315 -11.19 -28.50 4.56
CA THR A 315 -10.31 -28.44 3.39
C THR A 315 -11.00 -27.80 2.19
N ALA A 316 -12.27 -28.09 1.96
CA ALA A 316 -13.06 -27.48 0.89
C ALA A 316 -13.23 -25.97 1.12
N GLU A 317 -13.51 -25.54 2.35
CA GLU A 317 -13.62 -24.12 2.71
C GLU A 317 -12.27 -23.40 2.50
N ARG A 318 -11.16 -24.01 2.95
CA ARG A 318 -9.81 -23.44 2.74
C ARG A 318 -9.43 -23.37 1.27
N LEU A 319 -9.76 -24.39 0.47
CA LEU A 319 -9.54 -24.36 -0.98
C LEU A 319 -10.35 -23.24 -1.63
N GLU A 320 -11.57 -22.96 -1.15
CA GLU A 320 -12.36 -21.83 -1.64
C GLU A 320 -11.74 -20.48 -1.26
N VAL A 321 -11.17 -20.34 -0.06
CA VAL A 321 -10.39 -19.16 0.33
C VAL A 321 -9.17 -18.97 -0.56
N LEU A 322 -8.41 -20.04 -0.86
CA LEU A 322 -7.27 -20.00 -1.77
C LEU A 322 -7.70 -19.57 -3.18
N ARG A 323 -8.79 -20.11 -3.71
CA ARG A 323 -9.34 -19.65 -5.01
C ARG A 323 -9.72 -18.18 -5.01
N ARG A 324 -10.19 -17.62 -3.88
CA ARG A 324 -10.43 -16.18 -3.77
C ARG A 324 -9.12 -15.40 -3.76
N ALA A 325 -8.08 -15.89 -3.10
CA ALA A 325 -6.75 -15.28 -3.11
C ALA A 325 -6.18 -15.18 -4.54
N ASP A 326 -6.29 -16.24 -5.34
CA ASP A 326 -5.85 -16.23 -6.75
C ASP A 326 -6.57 -15.14 -7.58
N ARG A 327 -7.88 -14.93 -7.32
CA ARG A 327 -8.64 -13.86 -7.99
C ARG A 327 -8.15 -12.47 -7.56
N TYR A 328 -7.78 -12.29 -6.30
CA TYR A 328 -7.21 -11.03 -5.83
C TYR A 328 -5.81 -10.79 -6.39
N GLU A 329 -4.98 -11.83 -6.50
CA GLU A 329 -3.67 -11.73 -7.15
C GLU A 329 -3.81 -11.31 -8.62
N HIS A 330 -4.75 -11.90 -9.36
CA HIS A 330 -5.05 -11.48 -10.72
C HIS A 330 -5.55 -10.03 -10.79
N ALA A 331 -6.46 -9.63 -9.90
CA ALA A 331 -6.95 -8.25 -9.84
C ALA A 331 -5.84 -7.24 -9.49
N LEU A 332 -4.92 -7.60 -8.60
CA LEU A 332 -3.74 -6.80 -8.27
C LEU A 332 -2.79 -6.69 -9.46
N SER A 333 -2.54 -7.78 -10.19
CA SER A 333 -1.75 -7.77 -11.42
C SER A 333 -2.32 -6.82 -12.48
N VAL A 334 -3.64 -6.84 -12.70
CA VAL A 334 -4.31 -5.90 -13.62
C VAL A 334 -4.18 -4.46 -13.12
N LYS A 335 -4.36 -4.21 -11.82
CA LYS A 335 -4.18 -2.88 -11.23
C LYS A 335 -2.75 -2.37 -11.41
N ASP A 336 -1.75 -3.21 -11.16
CA ASP A 336 -0.33 -2.85 -11.31
C ASP A 336 0.01 -2.55 -12.78
N GLN A 337 -0.55 -3.31 -13.72
CA GLN A 337 -0.45 -3.01 -15.14
C GLN A 337 -1.08 -1.65 -15.48
N MET A 338 -2.28 -1.37 -14.98
CA MET A 338 -2.95 -0.08 -15.20
C MET A 338 -2.16 1.10 -14.61
N LEU A 339 -1.58 0.92 -13.42
CA LEU A 339 -0.73 1.94 -12.78
C LEU A 339 0.53 2.20 -13.60
N TRP A 340 1.16 1.14 -14.12
CA TRP A 340 2.32 1.26 -14.99
C TRP A 340 1.99 2.00 -16.28
N GLU A 341 0.87 1.67 -16.94
CA GLU A 341 0.39 2.37 -18.14
C GLU A 341 0.09 3.85 -17.84
N ALA A 342 -0.53 4.15 -16.70
CA ALA A 342 -0.81 5.53 -16.27
C ALA A 342 0.48 6.34 -16.00
N MET A 343 1.50 5.71 -15.41
CA MET A 343 2.82 6.32 -15.24
C MET A 343 3.47 6.62 -16.58
N GLN A 344 3.44 5.68 -17.53
CA GLN A 344 3.98 5.92 -18.86
C GLN A 344 3.29 7.07 -19.60
N VAL A 345 1.96 7.14 -19.52
CA VAL A 345 1.22 8.27 -20.12
C VAL A 345 1.64 9.60 -19.49
N SER A 346 1.88 9.61 -18.17
CA SER A 346 2.36 10.79 -17.46
C SER A 346 3.77 11.19 -17.91
N ASP A 347 4.69 10.23 -18.05
CA ASP A 347 6.04 10.47 -18.56
C ASP A 347 6.02 10.99 -20.01
N CYS A 348 5.18 10.41 -20.88
CA CYS A 348 4.99 10.89 -22.25
C CYS A 348 4.42 12.32 -22.30
N ARG A 349 3.51 12.67 -21.38
CA ARG A 349 2.98 14.04 -21.25
C ARG A 349 4.06 15.02 -20.78
N LEU A 350 4.88 14.62 -19.82
CA LEU A 350 6.01 15.44 -19.34
C LEU A 350 7.02 15.70 -20.46
N GLN A 351 7.41 14.66 -21.21
CA GLN A 351 8.29 14.81 -22.37
C GLN A 351 7.68 15.73 -23.44
N SER A 352 6.38 15.58 -23.72
CA SER A 352 5.68 16.47 -24.65
C SER A 352 5.65 17.92 -24.17
N SER A 353 5.46 18.14 -22.86
CA SER A 353 5.50 19.45 -22.24
C SER A 353 6.91 20.07 -22.29
N GLU A 354 7.95 19.27 -22.09
CA GLU A 354 9.35 19.71 -22.19
C GLU A 354 9.68 20.12 -23.62
N MET A 355 9.28 19.35 -24.63
CA MET A 355 9.44 19.75 -26.04
C MET A 355 8.67 21.04 -26.38
N LEU A 356 7.48 21.23 -25.81
CA LEU A 356 6.74 22.49 -25.97
C LEU A 356 7.45 23.65 -25.26
N ALA A 357 8.02 23.44 -24.08
CA ALA A 357 8.79 24.44 -23.36
C ALA A 357 10.05 24.84 -24.13
N ASP A 358 10.78 23.88 -24.72
CA ASP A 358 11.93 24.14 -25.58
C ASP A 358 11.52 24.91 -26.84
N LYS A 359 10.39 24.56 -27.44
CA LYS A 359 9.85 25.28 -28.59
C LYS A 359 9.50 26.73 -28.22
N VAL A 360 8.78 26.95 -27.12
CA VAL A 360 8.47 28.29 -26.61
C VAL A 360 9.74 29.07 -26.28
N ALA A 361 10.73 28.45 -25.63
CA ALA A 361 12.01 29.07 -25.34
C ALA A 361 12.74 29.50 -26.63
N SER A 362 12.68 28.66 -27.67
CA SER A 362 13.26 28.99 -28.98
C SER A 362 12.55 30.14 -29.70
N GLU A 363 11.22 30.26 -29.52
CA GLU A 363 10.41 31.36 -30.10
C GLU A 363 10.55 32.67 -29.30
N VAL A 364 10.71 32.59 -27.98
CA VAL A 364 10.86 33.75 -27.09
C VAL A 364 12.27 34.34 -27.15
N SER A 365 13.32 33.52 -27.32
CA SER A 365 14.71 33.97 -27.44
C SER A 365 14.94 35.12 -28.45
N PRO A 366 14.45 35.07 -29.71
CA PRO A 366 14.58 36.18 -30.64
C PRO A 366 13.76 37.42 -30.26
N VAL A 367 12.63 37.25 -29.57
CA VAL A 367 11.83 38.40 -29.06
C VAL A 367 12.59 39.09 -27.94
N VAL A 368 13.20 38.34 -27.02
CA VAL A 368 14.05 38.88 -25.96
C VAL A 368 15.25 39.59 -26.56
N SER A 369 15.93 39.00 -27.56
CA SER A 369 17.07 39.65 -28.20
C SER A 369 16.67 40.95 -28.92
N LEU A 370 15.54 40.97 -29.62
CA LEU A 370 14.99 42.18 -30.23
C LEU A 370 14.63 43.25 -29.19
N THR A 371 14.03 42.84 -28.06
CA THR A 371 13.69 43.76 -26.96
C THR A 371 14.95 44.36 -26.34
N THR A 372 16.01 43.56 -26.14
CA THR A 372 17.30 44.06 -25.65
C THR A 372 17.96 45.01 -26.66
N ALA A 373 17.86 44.73 -27.96
CA ALA A 373 18.35 45.62 -29.01
C ALA A 373 17.63 46.97 -28.99
N LEU A 374 16.28 46.97 -28.99
CA LEU A 374 15.46 48.18 -28.90
C LEU A 374 15.71 48.97 -27.60
N SER A 375 15.93 48.28 -26.48
CA SER A 375 16.29 48.93 -25.22
C SER A 375 17.64 49.65 -25.32
N SER A 376 18.66 49.01 -25.93
CA SER A 376 19.97 49.64 -26.12
C SER A 376 19.92 50.81 -27.11
N GLU A 377 19.10 50.73 -28.16
CA GLU A 377 18.88 51.84 -29.09
C GLU A 377 18.17 53.01 -28.41
N SER A 378 17.16 52.72 -27.58
CA SER A 378 16.47 53.73 -26.77
C SER A 378 17.45 54.45 -25.84
N GLN A 379 18.31 53.71 -25.14
CA GLN A 379 19.35 54.29 -24.28
C GLN A 379 20.33 55.17 -25.08
N ARG A 380 20.76 54.72 -26.26
CA ARG A 380 21.64 55.52 -27.14
C ARG A 380 20.98 56.82 -27.61
N LEU A 381 19.68 56.80 -27.87
CA LEU A 381 18.92 58.01 -28.24
C LEU A 381 18.75 58.95 -27.05
N GLU A 382 18.55 58.42 -25.85
CA GLU A 382 18.53 59.21 -24.61
C GLU A 382 19.86 59.91 -24.36
N GLU A 383 20.99 59.21 -24.53
CA GLU A 383 22.33 59.78 -24.42
C GLU A 383 22.54 60.93 -25.42
N LYS A 384 22.18 60.75 -26.70
CA LYS A 384 22.22 61.82 -27.70
C LYS A 384 21.34 63.01 -27.33
N CYS A 385 20.14 62.77 -26.81
CA CYS A 385 19.27 63.85 -26.35
C CYS A 385 19.86 64.60 -25.15
N GLN A 386 20.61 63.92 -24.27
CA GLN A 386 21.34 64.57 -23.17
C GLN A 386 22.50 65.42 -23.69
N GLU A 387 23.25 64.94 -24.69
CA GLU A 387 24.32 65.69 -25.37
C GLU A 387 23.78 66.95 -26.07
N GLU A 388 22.67 66.84 -26.81
CA GLU A 388 22.05 68.01 -27.44
C GLU A 388 21.56 69.02 -26.38
N ARG A 389 21.06 68.55 -25.23
CA ARG A 389 20.70 69.42 -24.10
C ARG A 389 21.92 70.07 -23.46
N SER A 390 23.06 69.39 -23.35
CA SER A 390 24.29 70.02 -22.82
C SER A 390 24.85 71.05 -23.78
N LEU A 391 24.92 70.74 -25.07
CA LEU A 391 25.29 71.70 -26.11
C LEU A 391 24.35 72.90 -26.12
N GLY A 392 23.03 72.68 -25.99
CA GLY A 392 22.05 73.75 -25.88
C GLY A 392 22.27 74.65 -24.65
N ARG A 393 22.72 74.09 -23.52
CA ARG A 393 23.12 74.88 -22.34
C ARG A 393 24.39 75.68 -22.60
N GLU A 394 25.41 75.06 -23.19
CA GLU A 394 26.67 75.74 -23.54
C GLU A 394 26.41 76.91 -24.52
N PHE A 395 25.59 76.72 -25.55
CA PHE A 395 25.18 77.80 -26.46
C PHE A 395 24.38 78.90 -25.75
N ALA A 396 23.52 78.54 -24.79
CA ALA A 396 22.77 79.53 -24.01
C ALA A 396 23.71 80.35 -23.10
N GLU A 397 24.70 79.70 -22.48
CA GLU A 397 25.74 80.35 -21.69
C GLU A 397 26.60 81.28 -22.56
N GLU A 398 27.06 80.81 -23.72
CA GLU A 398 27.83 81.61 -24.67
C GLU A 398 27.01 82.81 -25.17
N ALA A 399 25.75 82.61 -25.55
CA ALA A 399 24.86 83.69 -25.96
C ALA A 399 24.66 84.72 -24.83
N GLN A 400 24.55 84.27 -23.58
CA GLN A 400 24.48 85.15 -22.42
C GLN A 400 25.78 85.94 -22.24
N GLU A 401 26.94 85.32 -22.42
CA GLU A 401 28.24 86.02 -22.42
C GLU A 401 28.30 87.09 -23.52
N TRP A 402 27.90 86.77 -24.75
CA TRP A 402 27.83 87.73 -25.86
C TRP A 402 26.89 88.90 -25.55
N VAL A 403 25.73 88.65 -24.92
CA VAL A 403 24.82 89.71 -24.46
C VAL A 403 25.51 90.59 -23.41
N THR A 404 26.20 90.01 -22.43
CA THR A 404 26.91 90.80 -21.41
C THR A 404 28.06 91.61 -22.00
N LEU A 405 28.78 91.07 -23.00
CA LEU A 405 29.89 91.74 -23.66
C LEU A 405 29.40 92.88 -24.56
N THR A 406 28.30 92.65 -25.28
CA THR A 406 27.60 93.69 -26.04
C THR A 406 27.07 94.79 -25.13
N GLY A 407 26.53 94.43 -23.96
CA GLY A 407 26.17 95.38 -22.90
C GLY A 407 27.35 96.25 -22.47
N LYS A 408 28.49 95.64 -22.14
CA LYS A 408 29.72 96.37 -21.76
C LYS A 408 30.24 97.28 -22.88
N LEU A 409 30.20 96.83 -24.14
CA LEU A 409 30.60 97.64 -25.28
C LEU A 409 29.64 98.82 -25.48
N SER A 410 28.34 98.58 -25.36
CA SER A 410 27.31 99.62 -25.41
C SER A 410 27.54 100.67 -24.30
N ASP A 411 27.80 100.23 -23.07
CA ASP A 411 28.13 101.13 -21.94
C ASP A 411 29.38 101.96 -22.23
N ARG A 412 30.41 101.35 -22.84
CA ARG A 412 31.66 102.03 -23.19
C ARG A 412 31.51 103.01 -24.35
N VAL A 413 30.71 102.67 -25.37
CA VAL A 413 30.35 103.60 -26.45
C VAL A 413 29.58 104.77 -25.87
N ASN A 414 28.58 104.52 -25.02
CA ASN A 414 27.83 105.58 -24.34
C ASN A 414 28.76 106.48 -23.51
N ALA A 415 29.70 105.89 -22.74
CA ALA A 415 30.70 106.64 -21.99
C ALA A 415 31.59 107.53 -22.89
N LEU A 416 32.10 106.98 -24.00
CA LEU A 416 32.87 107.74 -24.99
C LEU A 416 32.03 108.84 -25.66
N THR A 417 30.74 108.61 -25.87
CA THR A 417 29.82 109.60 -26.44
C THR A 417 29.63 110.77 -25.47
N VAL A 418 29.45 110.47 -24.18
CA VAL A 418 29.39 111.48 -23.11
C VAL A 418 30.72 112.26 -23.00
N GLU A 419 31.86 111.59 -23.11
CA GLU A 419 33.17 112.26 -23.14
C GLU A 419 33.36 113.13 -24.39
N ALA A 420 32.90 112.67 -25.55
CA ALA A 420 32.92 113.43 -26.80
C ALA A 420 32.04 114.68 -26.71
N GLU A 421 30.83 114.57 -26.14
CA GLU A 421 29.97 115.72 -25.86
C GLU A 421 30.62 116.70 -24.88
N ARG A 422 31.27 116.19 -23.83
CA ARG A 422 31.99 117.00 -22.84
C ARG A 422 33.17 117.76 -23.46
N THR A 423 33.94 117.11 -24.34
CA THR A 423 35.03 117.77 -25.08
C THR A 423 34.52 118.75 -26.14
N ALA A 424 33.37 118.49 -26.77
CA ALA A 424 32.71 119.44 -27.66
C ALA A 424 32.20 120.69 -26.93
N GLN A 425 31.70 120.54 -25.70
CA GLN A 425 31.32 121.66 -24.83
C GLN A 425 32.55 122.50 -24.42
N LEU A 426 33.69 121.85 -24.12
CA LEU A 426 34.95 122.54 -23.81
C LEU A 426 35.56 123.32 -24.99
N ARG A 427 35.23 122.96 -26.25
CA ARG A 427 35.67 123.70 -27.45
C ARG A 427 34.79 124.92 -27.80
N LYS A 428 33.64 125.08 -27.14
CA LYS A 428 32.75 126.24 -27.32
C LYS A 428 33.02 127.37 -26.31
N VAL A 429 33.95 127.15 -25.38
CA VAL A 429 34.50 128.11 -24.43
C VAL A 429 35.86 128.55 -24.95
#